data_AF-A0A1T3P139-F1
#
_entry.id   AF-A0A1T3P139-F1
#
_cell.length_a   1.000
_cell.length_b   1.000
_cell.length_c   1.000
_cell.angle_alpha   90.00
_cell.angle_beta   90.00
_cell.angle_gamma   90.00
#
_symmetry.space_group_name_H-M   'P 1'
#
loop_
_entity.id
_entity.type
_entity.pdbx_description
1 polymer ?
#
loop_
_entity_poly.entity_id
_entity_poly.type
_entity_poly.pdbx_seq_one_letter_code
_entity_poly.pdbx_strand_id
1 'polypeptide(L)'
;MAATPERGPLGADPPADAASRPDRGGSPAPASTTSAASPGSAGSADPAAFAADPMAITESERAVPEHALDPPFALVYDVVRRTAREREAGREEMRKRLESTHERYTGLAADAAVALHELRGCLEGEPAPAVLASIARRFATALDRAGVRFDDPVGEAYAAVGRRVDVAHAPDSGDEAAMIVARTLRPGVLLDDGEVIRRAQVVLGFVPTPAEREAAPGRTDDRDTPAAPRPEPSNDPNCEGGSTR
;
A
#
# COMPACT_ATOMS: atom_id res chain seq x y z
N MET A 1 -19.46 -40.49 18.74
CA MET A 1 -20.40 -39.62 18.00
C MET A 1 -20.24 -38.21 18.54
N ALA A 2 -19.65 -37.32 17.76
CA ALA A 2 -19.46 -35.91 18.12
C ALA A 2 -19.75 -35.08 16.86
N ALA A 3 -20.56 -34.04 17.03
CA ALA A 3 -21.22 -33.29 15.97
C ALA A 3 -20.28 -32.33 15.22
N THR A 4 -20.41 -32.32 13.90
CA THR A 4 -19.80 -31.39 12.96
C THR A 4 -20.62 -30.09 12.91
N PRO A 5 -20.03 -28.88 12.98
CA PRO A 5 -20.75 -27.66 12.67
C PRO A 5 -20.69 -27.34 11.16
N GLU A 6 -21.86 -27.05 10.60
CA GLU A 6 -22.07 -26.62 9.22
C GLU A 6 -21.51 -25.21 8.96
N ARG A 7 -20.86 -25.03 7.81
CA ARG A 7 -20.52 -23.73 7.24
C ARG A 7 -21.62 -23.31 6.26
N GLY A 8 -22.30 -22.20 6.55
CA GLY A 8 -23.24 -21.56 5.65
C GLY A 8 -22.57 -20.84 4.47
N PRO A 9 -23.33 -20.50 3.41
CA PRO A 9 -22.79 -19.93 2.17
C PRO A 9 -22.54 -18.42 2.30
N LEU A 10 -21.33 -17.99 1.94
CA LEU A 10 -20.98 -16.58 1.73
C LEU A 10 -21.46 -16.18 0.33
N GLY A 11 -22.45 -15.27 0.32
CA GLY A 11 -23.08 -14.77 -0.88
C GLY A 11 -22.37 -13.55 -1.49
N ALA A 12 -22.67 -13.42 -2.79
CA ALA A 12 -22.81 -12.20 -3.59
C ALA A 12 -21.55 -11.34 -3.85
N ASP A 13 -21.01 -11.53 -5.06
CA ASP A 13 -20.23 -10.54 -5.80
C ASP A 13 -21.07 -9.28 -6.11
N PRO A 14 -20.55 -8.06 -5.91
CA PRO A 14 -21.11 -6.87 -6.50
C PRO A 14 -20.63 -6.66 -7.96
N PRO A 15 -21.47 -6.04 -8.81
CA PRO A 15 -21.24 -5.96 -10.25
C PRO A 15 -20.13 -4.97 -10.64
N ALA A 16 -19.42 -5.33 -11.70
CA ALA A 16 -18.58 -4.43 -12.49
C ALA A 16 -19.47 -3.46 -13.27
N ASP A 17 -19.28 -2.15 -13.08
CA ASP A 17 -19.87 -1.15 -13.97
C ASP A 17 -18.89 -0.02 -14.32
N ALA A 18 -18.49 -0.08 -15.60
CA ALA A 18 -18.19 0.96 -16.55
C ALA A 18 -17.99 2.42 -16.05
N ALA A 19 -16.74 2.86 -16.01
CA ALA A 19 -16.38 4.28 -16.07
C ALA A 19 -16.36 4.75 -17.54
N SER A 20 -17.54 5.08 -18.09
CA SER A 20 -17.68 5.91 -19.29
C SER A 20 -17.57 7.38 -18.90
N ARG A 21 -16.42 8.00 -19.21
CA ARG A 21 -16.26 9.46 -19.24
C ARG A 21 -16.98 10.04 -20.47
N PRO A 22 -17.71 11.14 -20.30
CA PRO A 22 -17.62 12.17 -21.33
C PRO A 22 -17.48 13.60 -20.78
N ASP A 23 -16.94 14.41 -21.68
CA ASP A 23 -17.15 15.83 -21.90
C ASP A 23 -16.64 16.88 -20.90
N ARG A 24 -15.52 17.50 -21.29
CA ARG A 24 -15.26 18.92 -21.07
C ARG A 24 -15.73 19.69 -22.31
N GLY A 25 -16.88 20.35 -22.20
CA GLY A 25 -17.40 21.22 -23.25
C GLY A 25 -18.10 22.44 -22.66
N GLY A 26 -17.46 23.61 -22.79
CA GLY A 26 -18.09 24.91 -23.02
C GLY A 26 -18.97 25.51 -21.92
N SER A 27 -18.45 26.53 -21.23
CA SER A 27 -19.29 27.60 -20.67
C SER A 27 -19.59 28.64 -21.76
N PRO A 28 -20.87 28.94 -22.03
CA PRO A 28 -21.27 30.23 -22.54
C PRO A 28 -21.93 31.10 -21.46
N ALA A 29 -21.65 32.40 -21.54
CA ALA A 29 -22.18 33.46 -20.69
C ALA A 29 -23.71 33.62 -20.82
N PRO A 30 -24.41 34.11 -19.78
CA PRO A 30 -25.81 34.51 -19.94
C PRO A 30 -25.92 35.92 -20.53
N ALA A 31 -26.67 36.01 -21.63
CA ALA A 31 -27.13 37.25 -22.25
C ALA A 31 -28.31 37.85 -21.48
N SER A 32 -28.32 39.17 -21.37
CA SER A 32 -29.40 39.99 -20.82
C SER A 32 -30.49 40.21 -21.87
N THR A 33 -31.75 39.92 -21.53
CA THR A 33 -32.95 40.35 -22.28
C THR A 33 -34.07 40.66 -21.30
N THR A 34 -34.40 41.95 -21.14
CA THR A 34 -35.64 42.63 -21.59
C THR A 34 -36.94 42.13 -20.98
N SER A 35 -37.69 43.02 -20.33
CA SER A 35 -38.87 43.68 -20.93
C SER A 35 -39.78 44.24 -19.84
N ALA A 36 -39.92 45.57 -19.81
CA ALA A 36 -40.93 46.27 -19.03
C ALA A 36 -42.12 46.55 -19.96
N ALA A 37 -43.32 46.14 -19.55
CA ALA A 37 -44.57 46.51 -20.21
C ALA A 37 -45.54 47.09 -19.19
N SER A 38 -45.83 48.39 -19.34
CA SER A 38 -47.05 49.03 -18.86
C SER A 38 -48.25 48.51 -19.66
N PRO A 39 -49.47 48.60 -19.09
CA PRO A 39 -50.46 49.43 -19.75
C PRO A 39 -51.27 50.28 -18.77
N GLY A 40 -51.79 51.40 -19.28
CA GLY A 40 -52.67 52.29 -18.55
C GLY A 40 -54.14 52.20 -18.99
N SER A 41 -54.94 52.92 -18.21
CA SER A 41 -56.11 53.73 -18.62
C SER A 41 -57.55 53.15 -18.52
N ALA A 42 -58.28 53.82 -17.61
CA ALA A 42 -59.64 54.38 -17.72
C ALA A 42 -60.90 53.52 -17.55
N GLY A 43 -61.80 54.00 -16.65
CA GLY A 43 -63.22 53.67 -16.61
C GLY A 43 -63.91 54.18 -15.33
N SER A 44 -64.88 55.08 -15.47
CA SER A 44 -65.62 55.78 -14.41
C SER A 44 -67.11 55.38 -14.40
N ALA A 45 -67.75 55.56 -13.23
CA ALA A 45 -69.21 55.55 -12.89
C ALA A 45 -69.87 54.15 -12.81
N ASP A 46 -70.80 53.82 -11.91
CA ASP A 46 -71.60 54.55 -10.89
C ASP A 46 -72.14 53.50 -9.86
N PRO A 47 -72.69 53.90 -8.69
CA PRO A 47 -72.99 53.01 -7.56
C PRO A 47 -74.46 52.56 -7.49
N ALA A 48 -74.70 51.25 -7.36
CA ALA A 48 -75.96 50.75 -6.83
C ALA A 48 -75.81 49.32 -6.27
N ALA A 49 -75.98 49.24 -4.95
CA ALA A 49 -76.54 48.13 -4.18
C ALA A 49 -76.36 46.70 -4.71
N PHE A 50 -75.38 45.98 -4.16
CA PHE A 50 -75.48 44.52 -4.02
C PHE A 50 -75.25 44.09 -2.58
N ALA A 51 -76.17 43.24 -2.14
CA ALA A 51 -76.34 42.69 -0.81
C ALA A 51 -75.05 42.21 -0.15
N ALA A 52 -74.96 42.46 1.16
CA ALA A 52 -73.95 41.90 2.03
C ALA A 52 -73.99 40.37 2.00
N ASP A 53 -72.90 39.75 1.55
CA ASP A 53 -72.66 38.32 1.59
C ASP A 53 -72.11 37.94 2.99
N PRO A 54 -72.82 37.15 3.82
CA PRO A 54 -72.41 36.83 5.19
C PRO A 54 -71.42 35.66 5.25
N MET A 55 -70.47 35.62 4.31
CA MET A 55 -69.30 34.75 4.35
C MET A 55 -68.04 35.51 3.90
N ALA A 56 -67.86 36.70 4.46
CA ALA A 56 -66.56 37.35 4.45
C ALA A 56 -65.57 36.45 5.22
N ILE A 57 -64.70 35.76 4.49
CA ILE A 57 -63.50 35.15 5.05
C ILE A 57 -62.72 36.31 5.68
N THR A 58 -62.84 36.45 7.00
CA THR A 58 -62.04 37.42 7.74
C THR A 58 -60.61 36.91 7.66
N GLU A 59 -59.82 37.50 6.77
CA GLU A 59 -58.37 37.34 6.73
C GLU A 59 -57.83 37.80 8.09
N SER A 60 -57.75 36.87 9.04
CA SER A 60 -57.06 37.09 10.29
C SER A 60 -55.59 37.30 9.93
N GLU A 61 -55.15 38.54 10.09
CA GLU A 61 -53.78 39.02 9.92
C GLU A 61 -52.83 38.01 10.60
N ARG A 62 -52.15 37.18 9.81
CA ARG A 62 -51.10 36.31 10.32
C ARG A 62 -49.99 37.23 10.82
N ALA A 63 -49.62 37.07 12.09
CA ALA A 63 -48.49 37.76 12.69
C ALA A 63 -47.30 37.70 11.73
N VAL A 64 -46.94 38.85 11.16
CA VAL A 64 -45.75 38.98 10.33
C VAL A 64 -44.57 38.73 11.26
N PRO A 65 -43.73 37.71 10.99
CA PRO A 65 -42.55 37.49 11.81
C PRO A 65 -41.72 38.77 11.79
N GLU A 66 -41.36 39.29 12.98
CA GLU A 66 -40.57 40.52 13.13
C GLU A 66 -39.17 40.43 12.48
N HIS A 67 -38.76 39.25 12.04
CA HIS A 67 -37.48 38.99 11.40
C HIS A 67 -37.71 38.57 9.95
N ALA A 68 -36.97 39.20 9.03
CA ALA A 68 -36.95 38.81 7.64
C ALA A 68 -36.55 37.32 7.54
N LEU A 69 -37.49 36.49 7.10
CA LEU A 69 -37.21 35.09 6.81
C LEU A 69 -36.18 35.04 5.68
N ASP A 70 -35.09 34.30 5.89
CA ASP A 70 -34.12 34.06 4.83
C ASP A 70 -34.85 33.51 3.60
N PRO A 71 -34.52 33.99 2.39
CA PRO A 71 -35.15 33.48 1.18
C PRO A 71 -34.91 31.96 1.12
N PRO A 72 -35.89 31.16 0.67
CA PRO A 72 -35.83 29.69 0.73
C PRO A 72 -34.59 29.12 0.02
N PHE A 73 -34.04 29.84 -0.96
CA PHE A 73 -32.80 29.50 -1.64
C PHE A 73 -31.56 29.53 -0.73
N ALA A 74 -31.52 30.41 0.28
CA ALA A 74 -30.43 30.48 1.25
C ALA A 74 -30.38 29.22 2.13
N LEU A 75 -31.54 28.73 2.58
CA LEU A 75 -31.64 27.48 3.35
C LEU A 75 -31.19 26.27 2.53
N VAL A 76 -31.64 26.17 1.27
CA VAL A 76 -31.20 25.09 0.36
C VAL A 76 -29.70 25.17 0.12
N TYR A 77 -29.17 26.37 -0.12
CA TYR A 77 -27.74 26.59 -0.29
C TYR A 77 -26.94 26.14 0.94
N ASP A 78 -27.38 26.49 2.15
CA ASP A 78 -26.70 26.11 3.38
C ASP A 78 -26.74 24.60 3.63
N VAL A 79 -27.85 23.92 3.33
CA VAL A 79 -27.96 22.46 3.40
C VAL A 79 -27.01 21.79 2.40
N VAL A 80 -26.98 22.27 1.15
CA VAL A 80 -26.06 21.73 0.13
C VAL A 80 -24.60 22.00 0.50
N ARG A 81 -24.28 23.20 1.00
CA ARG A 81 -22.94 23.56 1.43
C ARG A 81 -22.50 22.74 2.65
N ARG A 82 -23.39 22.51 3.62
CA ARG A 82 -23.13 21.68 4.79
C ARG A 82 -22.86 20.23 4.39
N THR A 83 -23.72 19.64 3.55
CA THR A 83 -23.52 18.26 3.07
C THR A 83 -22.25 18.11 2.23
N ALA A 84 -21.88 19.13 1.43
CA ALA A 84 -20.61 19.15 0.71
C ALA A 84 -19.40 19.16 1.68
N ARG A 85 -19.45 19.98 2.73
CA ARG A 85 -18.41 20.03 3.77
C ARG A 85 -18.30 18.72 4.55
N GLU A 86 -19.42 18.10 4.91
CA GLU A 86 -19.43 16.81 5.61
C GLU A 86 -18.82 15.70 4.75
N ARG A 87 -19.09 15.68 3.43
CA ARG A 87 -18.45 14.75 2.49
C ARG A 87 -16.95 15.01 2.33
N GLU A 88 -16.53 16.26 2.33
CA GLU A 88 -15.11 16.61 2.27
C GLU A 88 -14.38 16.21 3.56
N ALA A 89 -14.96 16.50 4.72
CA ALA A 89 -14.45 16.07 6.01
C ALA A 89 -14.34 14.54 6.10
N GLY A 90 -15.37 13.80 5.64
CA GLY A 90 -15.31 12.33 5.60
C GLY A 90 -14.21 11.79 4.67
N ARG A 91 -13.95 12.44 3.53
CA ARG A 91 -12.84 12.07 2.64
C ARG A 91 -11.47 12.37 3.26
N GLU A 92 -11.33 13.50 3.93
CA GLU A 92 -10.12 13.87 4.67
C GLU A 92 -9.84 12.89 5.81
N GLU A 93 -10.86 12.53 6.60
CA GLU A 93 -10.74 11.52 7.64
C GLU A 93 -10.34 10.15 7.09
N MET A 94 -10.91 9.73 5.96
CA MET A 94 -10.52 8.49 5.30
C MET A 94 -9.05 8.52 4.86
N ARG A 95 -8.60 9.64 4.24
CA ARG A 95 -7.19 9.81 3.87
C ARG A 95 -6.27 9.71 5.08
N LYS A 96 -6.58 10.42 6.17
CA LYS A 96 -5.81 10.34 7.42
C LYS A 96 -5.74 8.92 7.98
N ARG A 97 -6.83 8.14 7.92
CA ARG A 97 -6.83 6.74 8.37
C ARG A 97 -5.97 5.85 7.49
N LEU A 98 -5.99 6.05 6.18
CA LEU A 98 -5.15 5.32 5.24
C LEU A 98 -3.67 5.66 5.44
N GLU A 99 -3.34 6.95 5.55
CA GLU A 99 -1.99 7.45 5.85
C GLU A 99 -1.46 6.85 7.17
N SER A 100 -2.24 6.94 8.25
CA SER A 100 -1.86 6.34 9.54
C SER A 100 -1.70 4.82 9.50
N THR A 101 -2.48 4.12 8.67
CA THR A 101 -2.34 2.67 8.50
C THR A 101 -1.10 2.33 7.69
N HIS A 102 -0.83 3.11 6.64
CA HIS A 102 0.36 2.98 5.83
C HIS A 102 1.63 3.24 6.66
N GLU A 103 1.69 4.34 7.44
CA GLU A 103 2.81 4.63 8.36
C GLU A 103 3.08 3.49 9.36
N ARG A 104 2.02 2.93 9.97
CA ARG A 104 2.15 1.79 10.89
C ARG A 104 2.69 0.55 10.19
N TYR A 105 2.21 0.31 8.96
CA TYR A 105 2.66 -0.82 8.15
C TYR A 105 4.12 -0.68 7.73
N THR A 106 4.52 0.49 7.23
CA THR A 106 5.90 0.74 6.79
C THR A 106 6.88 0.71 7.96
N GLY A 107 6.49 1.24 9.13
CA GLY A 107 7.25 1.10 10.37
C GLY A 107 7.46 -0.37 10.77
N LEU A 108 6.39 -1.17 10.79
CA LEU A 108 6.46 -2.60 11.12
C LEU A 108 7.34 -3.38 10.12
N ALA A 109 7.20 -3.10 8.82
CA ALA A 109 8.01 -3.72 7.78
C ALA A 109 9.50 -3.42 7.98
N ALA A 110 9.81 -2.18 8.36
CA ALA A 110 11.18 -1.74 8.58
C ALA A 110 11.82 -2.36 9.83
N ASP A 111 11.04 -2.58 10.89
CA ASP A 111 11.52 -3.27 12.10
C ASP A 111 11.68 -4.77 11.87
N ALA A 112 10.75 -5.39 11.13
CA ALA A 112 10.84 -6.80 10.73
C ALA A 112 12.08 -7.06 9.84
N ALA A 113 12.44 -6.12 8.98
CA ALA A 113 13.65 -6.18 8.16
C ALA A 113 14.92 -6.29 9.02
N VAL A 114 15.02 -5.43 10.04
CA VAL A 114 16.16 -5.41 10.98
C VAL A 114 16.24 -6.74 11.72
N ALA A 115 15.13 -7.20 12.30
CA ALA A 115 15.09 -8.46 13.02
C ALA A 115 15.47 -9.66 12.14
N LEU A 116 15.04 -9.66 10.87
CA LEU A 116 15.42 -10.71 9.92
C LEU A 116 16.90 -10.66 9.54
N HIS A 117 17.46 -9.47 9.37
CA HIS A 117 18.89 -9.31 9.07
C HIS A 117 19.76 -9.76 10.25
N GLU A 118 19.42 -9.35 11.48
CA GLU A 118 20.09 -9.82 12.70
C GLU A 118 19.99 -11.34 12.85
N LEU A 119 18.78 -11.89 12.64
CA LEU A 119 18.58 -13.33 12.68
C LEU A 119 19.46 -14.04 11.65
N ARG A 120 19.53 -13.55 10.41
CA ARG A 120 20.41 -14.12 9.37
C ARG A 120 21.88 -14.08 9.79
N GLY A 121 22.35 -12.96 10.33
CA GLY A 121 23.72 -12.85 10.86
C GLY A 121 24.02 -13.86 11.96
N CYS A 122 23.06 -14.16 12.84
CA CYS A 122 23.21 -15.23 13.83
C CYS A 122 23.25 -16.64 13.23
N LEU A 123 22.64 -16.87 12.07
CA LEU A 123 22.61 -18.18 11.41
C LEU A 123 23.88 -18.49 10.60
N GLU A 124 24.74 -17.50 10.32
CA GLU A 124 25.93 -17.67 9.46
C GLU A 124 27.16 -18.30 10.17
N GLY A 125 27.21 -18.24 11.51
CA GLY A 125 28.42 -18.58 12.28
C GLY A 125 28.51 -20.00 12.87
N GLU A 126 27.40 -20.72 13.01
CA GLU A 126 27.31 -22.04 13.67
C GLU A 126 26.23 -22.89 12.97
N PRO A 127 26.15 -24.23 13.15
CA PRO A 127 25.03 -25.01 12.63
C PRO A 127 23.75 -24.57 13.35
N ALA A 128 23.10 -23.57 12.77
CA ALA A 128 21.94 -22.97 13.37
C ALA A 128 20.80 -24.00 13.48
N PRO A 129 19.98 -23.91 14.55
CA PRO A 129 18.79 -24.74 14.66
C PRO A 129 17.94 -24.62 13.39
N ALA A 130 17.71 -25.75 12.70
CA ALA A 130 16.93 -25.78 11.45
C ALA A 130 15.54 -25.13 11.61
N VAL A 131 14.99 -25.17 12.83
CA VAL A 131 13.76 -24.49 13.22
C VAL A 131 13.87 -22.97 13.05
N LEU A 132 14.95 -22.33 13.53
CA LEU A 132 15.14 -20.88 13.39
C LEU A 132 15.28 -20.48 11.91
N ALA A 133 16.03 -21.24 11.12
CA ALA A 133 16.12 -21.02 9.68
C ALA A 133 14.76 -21.19 8.97
N SER A 134 13.90 -22.11 9.43
CA SER A 134 12.54 -22.25 8.91
C SER A 134 11.63 -21.08 9.27
N ILE A 135 11.81 -20.50 10.47
CA ILE A 135 11.05 -19.35 10.96
C ILE A 135 11.46 -18.11 10.16
N ALA A 136 12.77 -17.86 10.02
CA ALA A 136 13.32 -16.77 9.22
C ALA A 136 12.77 -16.78 7.79
N ARG A 137 12.76 -17.96 7.15
CA ARG A 137 12.20 -18.13 5.81
C ARG A 137 10.71 -17.84 5.75
N ARG A 138 9.93 -18.33 6.71
CA ARG A 138 8.47 -18.05 6.77
C ARG A 138 8.17 -16.57 6.90
N PHE A 139 8.91 -15.85 7.75
CA PHE A 139 8.76 -14.40 7.88
C PHE A 139 9.16 -13.66 6.60
N ALA A 140 10.28 -14.02 5.98
CA ALA A 140 10.68 -13.44 4.71
C ALA A 140 9.61 -13.65 3.62
N THR A 141 9.07 -14.86 3.49
CA THR A 141 7.98 -15.16 2.54
C THR A 141 6.69 -14.41 2.87
N ALA A 142 6.36 -14.23 4.16
CA ALA A 142 5.17 -13.48 4.55
C ALA A 142 5.29 -11.99 4.19
N LEU A 143 6.47 -11.40 4.37
CA LEU A 143 6.75 -10.00 4.04
C LEU A 143 6.81 -9.78 2.52
N ASP A 144 7.42 -10.71 1.78
CA ASP A 144 7.40 -10.70 0.31
C ASP A 144 5.97 -10.75 -0.24
N ARG A 145 5.11 -11.60 0.32
CA ARG A 145 3.67 -11.65 -0.04
C ARG A 145 2.89 -10.40 0.34
N ALA A 146 3.36 -9.64 1.31
CA ALA A 146 2.80 -8.35 1.67
C ALA A 146 3.34 -7.21 0.78
N GLY A 147 4.23 -7.53 -0.16
CA GLY A 147 4.86 -6.58 -1.07
C GLY A 147 6.01 -5.80 -0.46
N VAL A 148 6.69 -6.38 0.54
CA VAL A 148 7.91 -5.84 1.14
C VAL A 148 9.12 -6.60 0.63
N ARG A 149 10.07 -5.88 0.03
CA ARG A 149 11.35 -6.41 -0.44
C ARG A 149 12.49 -5.84 0.40
N PHE A 150 13.41 -6.71 0.78
CA PHE A 150 14.64 -6.31 1.47
C PHE A 150 15.75 -6.10 0.46
N ASP A 151 16.37 -4.92 0.53
CA ASP A 151 17.53 -4.56 -0.26
C ASP A 151 18.79 -4.82 0.57
N ASP A 152 19.60 -5.78 0.15
CA ASP A 152 20.86 -6.14 0.81
C ASP A 152 21.99 -6.11 -0.22
N PRO A 153 22.55 -4.91 -0.51
CA PRO A 153 23.40 -4.69 -1.67
C PRO A 153 24.84 -5.17 -1.47
N VAL A 154 25.11 -6.13 -0.59
CA VAL A 154 26.47 -6.64 -0.34
C VAL A 154 27.08 -7.16 -1.64
N GLY A 155 28.30 -6.69 -1.93
CA GLY A 155 29.03 -7.01 -3.15
C GLY A 155 28.67 -6.15 -4.36
N GLU A 156 27.64 -5.30 -4.29
CA GLU A 156 27.31 -4.37 -5.37
C GLU A 156 28.24 -3.15 -5.37
N ALA A 157 28.46 -2.59 -6.57
CA ALA A 157 29.22 -1.36 -6.73
C ALA A 157 28.45 -0.15 -6.19
N TYR A 158 29.12 0.72 -5.43
CA TYR A 158 28.50 1.89 -4.81
C TYR A 158 27.81 2.80 -5.83
N ALA A 159 28.40 2.98 -7.01
CA ALA A 159 27.82 3.76 -8.10
C ALA A 159 26.41 3.28 -8.53
N ALA A 160 26.12 1.98 -8.42
CA ALA A 160 24.82 1.42 -8.78
C ALA A 160 23.77 1.57 -7.66
N VAL A 161 24.21 1.63 -6.40
CA VAL A 161 23.33 1.58 -5.23
C VAL A 161 23.23 2.89 -4.46
N GLY A 162 24.05 3.89 -4.79
CA GLY A 162 24.20 5.14 -4.01
C GLY A 162 22.91 5.92 -3.73
N ARG A 163 21.86 5.76 -4.54
CA ARG A 163 20.54 6.40 -4.30
C ARG A 163 19.67 5.67 -3.26
N ARG A 164 19.97 4.40 -2.98
CA ARG A 164 19.20 3.49 -2.13
C ARG A 164 19.89 3.18 -0.80
N VAL A 165 21.13 3.65 -0.63
CA VAL A 165 21.96 3.34 0.55
C VAL A 165 22.42 4.61 1.26
N ASP A 166 22.57 4.51 2.59
CA ASP A 166 23.23 5.47 3.45
C ASP A 166 24.57 4.87 3.91
N VAL A 167 25.66 5.62 3.74
CA VAL A 167 27.01 5.13 4.05
C VAL A 167 27.33 5.43 5.51
N ALA A 168 27.54 4.38 6.30
CA ALA A 168 27.97 4.50 7.70
C ALA A 168 29.48 4.65 7.84
N HIS A 169 30.23 3.95 6.98
CA HIS A 169 31.67 4.03 6.93
C HIS A 169 32.15 3.85 5.48
N ALA A 170 33.10 4.67 5.09
CA ALA A 170 33.83 4.56 3.85
C ALA A 170 35.33 4.67 4.14
N PRO A 171 36.18 3.97 3.38
CA PRO A 171 37.62 4.14 3.47
C PRO A 171 38.05 5.56 3.11
N ASP A 172 39.02 6.11 3.85
CA ASP A 172 39.43 7.52 3.78
C ASP A 172 40.14 7.93 2.47
N SER A 173 40.64 6.95 1.70
CA SER A 173 41.35 7.19 0.46
C SER A 173 41.09 6.11 -0.58
N GLY A 174 40.71 6.52 -1.79
CA GLY A 174 40.58 5.65 -2.96
C GLY A 174 39.57 6.20 -3.97
N ASP A 175 39.41 5.50 -5.08
CA ASP A 175 38.45 5.85 -6.13
C ASP A 175 37.04 5.43 -5.73
N GLU A 176 36.11 6.40 -5.64
CA GLU A 176 34.68 6.13 -5.38
C GLU A 176 34.06 5.19 -6.42
N ALA A 177 34.54 5.24 -7.66
CA ALA A 177 34.07 4.34 -8.72
C ALA A 177 34.51 2.89 -8.49
N ALA A 178 35.55 2.66 -7.68
CA ALA A 178 36.04 1.33 -7.29
C ALA A 178 35.46 0.84 -5.96
N MET A 179 34.60 1.62 -5.31
CA MET A 179 33.98 1.22 -4.04
C MET A 179 32.84 0.22 -4.26
N ILE A 180 32.82 -0.80 -3.42
CA ILE A 180 31.74 -1.79 -3.31
C ILE A 180 31.16 -1.77 -1.89
N VAL A 181 29.93 -2.24 -1.76
CA VAL A 181 29.34 -2.52 -0.45
C VAL A 181 30.03 -3.75 0.13
N ALA A 182 30.89 -3.54 1.13
CA ALA A 182 31.59 -4.63 1.81
C ALA A 182 30.67 -5.34 2.81
N ARG A 183 29.80 -4.59 3.48
CA ARG A 183 28.87 -5.12 4.48
C ARG A 183 27.62 -4.25 4.60
N THR A 184 26.48 -4.89 4.79
CA THR A 184 25.25 -4.24 5.21
C THR A 184 25.16 -4.28 6.72
N LEU A 185 24.97 -3.11 7.36
CA LEU A 185 24.68 -2.99 8.79
C LEU A 185 23.18 -3.06 9.06
N ARG A 186 22.40 -2.52 8.11
CA ARG A 186 20.94 -2.51 8.15
C ARG A 186 20.39 -2.65 6.74
N PRO A 187 19.48 -3.60 6.48
CA PRO A 187 18.92 -3.77 5.14
C PRO A 187 18.05 -2.57 4.76
N GLY A 188 17.99 -2.30 3.46
CA GLY A 188 17.01 -1.39 2.88
C GLY A 188 15.64 -2.07 2.79
N VAL A 189 14.59 -1.27 2.77
CA VAL A 189 13.21 -1.75 2.66
C VAL A 189 12.53 -1.01 1.53
N LEU A 190 12.08 -1.81 0.57
CA LEU A 190 11.41 -1.40 -0.65
C LEU A 190 10.00 -1.99 -0.66
N LEU A 191 9.03 -1.24 -1.14
CA LEU A 191 7.73 -1.79 -1.51
C LEU A 191 7.74 -2.29 -2.95
N ASP A 192 6.75 -3.12 -3.28
CA ASP A 192 6.58 -3.68 -4.63
C ASP A 192 6.37 -2.61 -5.72
N ASP A 193 5.86 -1.44 -5.37
CA ASP A 193 5.72 -0.28 -6.25
C ASP A 193 7.04 0.48 -6.47
N GLY A 194 8.12 0.06 -5.80
CA GLY A 194 9.43 0.68 -5.86
C GLY A 194 9.64 1.81 -4.87
N GLU A 195 8.68 2.08 -3.99
CA GLU A 195 8.84 3.06 -2.91
C GLU A 195 9.94 2.62 -1.93
N VAL A 196 10.90 3.52 -1.66
CA VAL A 196 11.95 3.29 -0.68
C VAL A 196 11.46 3.74 0.68
N ILE A 197 10.99 2.80 1.51
CA ILE A 197 10.61 3.08 2.90
C ILE A 197 11.84 3.45 3.72
N ARG A 198 12.92 2.68 3.54
CA ARG A 198 14.16 2.84 4.31
C ARG A 198 15.36 2.49 3.43
N ARG A 199 16.36 3.37 3.43
CA ARG A 199 17.63 3.11 2.76
C ARG A 199 18.48 2.10 3.54
N ALA A 200 19.21 1.26 2.82
CA ALA A 200 20.13 0.32 3.45
C ALA A 200 21.29 1.10 4.08
N GLN A 201 21.72 0.73 5.29
CA GLN A 201 22.91 1.30 5.91
C GLN A 201 24.09 0.37 5.66
N VAL A 202 25.12 0.90 5.00
CA VAL A 202 26.22 0.08 4.47
C VAL A 202 27.59 0.57 4.92
N VAL A 203 28.54 -0.36 4.93
CA VAL A 203 29.98 -0.10 5.01
C VAL A 203 30.56 -0.37 3.63
N LEU A 204 31.26 0.63 3.10
CA LEU A 204 31.96 0.51 1.83
C LEU A 204 33.35 -0.08 2.04
N GLY A 205 33.83 -0.79 1.02
CA GLY A 205 35.20 -1.24 0.88
C GLY A 205 35.62 -1.15 -0.58
N PHE A 206 36.85 -1.55 -0.88
CA PHE A 206 37.31 -1.65 -2.26
C PHE A 206 37.10 -3.07 -2.79
N VAL A 207 36.98 -3.20 -4.12
CA VAL A 207 37.01 -4.51 -4.76
C VAL A 207 38.31 -5.21 -4.36
N PRO A 208 38.27 -6.37 -3.68
CA PRO A 208 39.48 -7.10 -3.37
C PRO A 208 40.16 -7.48 -4.68
N THR A 209 41.43 -7.09 -4.79
CA THR A 209 42.27 -7.41 -5.94
C THR A 209 42.37 -8.94 -6.08
N PRO A 210 42.59 -9.48 -7.29
CA PRO A 210 42.68 -10.93 -7.48
C PRO A 210 43.71 -11.61 -6.56
N ALA A 211 44.79 -10.92 -6.19
CA ALA A 211 45.78 -11.40 -5.23
C ALA A 211 45.24 -11.51 -3.78
N GLU A 212 44.32 -10.65 -3.38
CA GLU A 212 43.67 -10.70 -2.06
C GLU A 212 42.57 -11.76 -1.99
N ARG A 213 41.96 -12.12 -3.14
CA ARG A 213 40.99 -13.23 -3.22
C ARG A 213 41.64 -14.60 -3.02
N GLU A 214 42.92 -14.73 -3.41
CA GLU A 214 43.72 -15.95 -3.23
C GLU A 214 44.30 -16.06 -1.80
N ALA A 215 44.42 -14.93 -1.08
CA ALA A 215 44.95 -14.85 0.28
C ALA A 215 43.88 -14.87 1.40
N ALA A 216 42.60 -14.69 1.07
CA ALA A 216 41.51 -14.98 2.00
C ALA A 216 41.56 -16.48 2.35
N PRO A 217 41.49 -16.88 3.64
CA PRO A 217 41.59 -18.28 4.01
C PRO A 217 40.45 -19.04 3.33
N GLY A 218 40.81 -19.79 2.29
CA GLY A 218 39.95 -20.79 1.73
C GLY A 218 39.47 -21.64 2.87
N ARG A 219 38.14 -21.67 3.07
CA ARG A 219 37.50 -22.91 3.51
C ARG A 219 38.12 -23.98 2.63
N THR A 220 38.95 -24.82 3.24
CA THR A 220 39.55 -25.98 2.60
C THR A 220 38.39 -26.82 2.07
N ASP A 221 38.11 -26.67 0.78
CA ASP A 221 37.48 -27.71 -0.02
C ASP A 221 38.52 -28.84 -0.07
N ASP A 222 38.56 -29.61 1.00
CA ASP A 222 39.27 -30.87 1.11
C ASP A 222 38.42 -31.95 0.39
N ARG A 223 38.16 -31.68 -0.90
CA ARG A 223 37.46 -32.56 -1.85
C ARG A 223 38.31 -32.73 -3.10
N ASP A 224 39.55 -33.16 -2.89
CA ASP A 224 40.28 -33.95 -3.87
C ASP A 224 41.17 -34.97 -3.13
N THR A 225 40.53 -35.76 -2.27
CA THR A 225 41.06 -37.10 -1.97
C THR A 225 40.49 -38.06 -3.02
N PRO A 226 41.31 -38.68 -3.89
CA PRO A 226 40.81 -39.72 -4.77
C PRO A 226 40.24 -40.85 -3.93
N ALA A 227 38.93 -41.08 -4.08
CA ALA A 227 38.22 -42.14 -3.38
C ALA A 227 38.89 -43.49 -3.67
N ALA A 228 39.33 -44.17 -2.60
CA ALA A 228 39.76 -45.55 -2.69
C ALA A 228 38.63 -46.40 -3.31
N PRO A 229 38.96 -47.34 -4.22
CA PRO A 229 37.95 -48.17 -4.87
C PRO A 229 37.20 -49.02 -3.83
N ARG A 230 35.88 -48.91 -3.84
CA ARG A 230 34.98 -49.73 -3.02
C ARG A 230 35.13 -51.20 -3.44
N PRO A 231 35.21 -52.15 -2.50
CA PRO A 231 35.11 -53.58 -2.84
C PRO A 231 33.72 -53.87 -3.40
N GLU A 232 33.68 -54.50 -4.57
CA GLU A 232 32.47 -55.00 -5.20
C GLU A 232 31.79 -56.05 -4.30
N PRO A 233 30.45 -56.05 -4.18
CA PRO A 233 29.75 -57.13 -3.52
C PRO A 233 29.87 -58.41 -4.36
N SER A 234 30.38 -59.48 -3.74
CA SER A 234 30.40 -60.82 -4.32
C SER A 234 28.97 -61.27 -4.61
N ASN A 235 28.61 -61.34 -5.89
CA ASN A 235 27.47 -62.11 -6.34
C ASN A 235 27.86 -63.59 -6.27
N ASP A 236 27.51 -64.26 -5.18
CA ASP A 236 27.40 -65.72 -5.17
C ASP A 236 26.01 -66.10 -5.70
N PRO A 237 25.89 -66.62 -6.94
CA PRO A 237 24.65 -67.24 -7.38
C PRO A 237 24.49 -68.57 -6.65
N ASN A 238 23.51 -68.60 -5.75
CA ASN A 238 22.95 -69.80 -5.17
C ASN A 238 22.36 -70.65 -6.31
N CYS A 239 23.16 -71.60 -6.82
CA CYS A 239 22.69 -72.61 -7.76
C CYS A 239 22.02 -73.72 -6.97
N GLU A 240 20.69 -73.65 -6.96
CA GLU A 240 19.83 -74.79 -6.69
C GLU A 240 20.12 -75.95 -7.66
N GLY A 241 20.27 -77.13 -7.09
CA GLY A 241 20.19 -78.43 -7.76
C GLY A 241 20.21 -79.46 -6.63
N GLY A 242 19.10 -79.98 -6.14
CA GLY A 242 18.08 -80.67 -6.90
C GLY A 242 18.61 -82.05 -7.28
N SER A 243 18.44 -83.07 -6.43
CA SER A 243 18.25 -84.46 -6.89
C SER A 243 17.95 -85.45 -5.74
N THR A 244 16.71 -85.95 -5.77
CA THR A 244 16.25 -87.32 -5.46
C THR A 244 17.25 -88.37 -4.94
N ARG A 245 16.98 -88.94 -3.77
CA ARG A 245 16.45 -90.32 -3.58
C ARG A 245 16.21 -90.63 -2.11
#